data_AF-A0A1X1YIP4-F1
#
_entry.id   AF-A0A1X1YIP4-F1
#
_cell.length_a   1.000
_cell.length_b   1.000
_cell.length_c   1.000
_cell.angle_alpha   90.00
_cell.angle_beta   90.00
_cell.angle_gamma   90.00
#
_symmetry.space_group_name_H-M   'P 1'
#
loop_
_entity.id
_entity.type
_entity.pdbx_description
1 polymer ?
#
loop_
_entity_poly.entity_id
_entity_poly.type
_entity_poly.pdbx_seq_one_letter_code
_entity_poly.pdbx_strand_id
1 'polypeptide(L)'
;MEILLLGTGSADGWPNPFCRCDSCRSAAGAIRGQTAALVDDVLLLDCGPEAPRAAMRFGRSLAGVRHILFTHGHPDHVGPAALLMRHWTGAGEPLDVVGPPSALDQCRHWVGPKDPVRFVTVQSGDRIRLGDYHLRVLAAAHGADIGGDAVLYDLESVDGRIFWATDTGPLPDETHAAVAGAGYHAVFLEETFGNYTEHGTEHHDLPAFAATLTGLRGSGAVTPSTDVVAVHLSHHNPPEPELTAVLSDSGARPGRDGEVVRVGTAGETSTRTLVLGGARSGKSAHAEALLAGQAVTYLATGGAREGDPEWAERVRLHRTRRPASWRTIETTDVADELRSAETPLLLDCLGTWLTARMDLRRAWDGGSLDDVHADIDELVLAWRGCPMRAVAVSNEVGSGVVPATSSGRLFRDLLGVLNARIAAESDEVVLMVAGRPLRLPAE
;
A
#
# COMPACT_ATOMS: atom_id res chain seq x y z
N MET A 1 1.88 -7.68 -4.44
CA MET A 1 0.93 -7.06 -5.37
C MET A 1 0.42 -5.75 -4.78
N GLU A 2 0.58 -4.66 -5.52
CA GLU A 2 0.08 -3.31 -5.23
C GLU A 2 -1.21 -3.07 -6.04
N ILE A 3 -2.29 -2.64 -5.38
CA ILE A 3 -3.58 -2.34 -6.01
C ILE A 3 -3.93 -0.88 -5.73
N LEU A 4 -3.80 -0.01 -6.72
CA LEU A 4 -4.28 1.36 -6.66
C LEU A 4 -5.77 1.41 -7.06
N LEU A 5 -6.63 1.87 -6.16
CA LEU A 5 -8.03 2.13 -6.45
C LEU A 5 -8.16 3.41 -7.28
N LEU A 6 -8.45 3.27 -8.57
CA LEU A 6 -8.64 4.39 -9.49
C LEU A 6 -10.01 5.04 -9.31
N GLY A 7 -11.00 4.26 -8.89
CA GLY A 7 -12.31 4.71 -8.51
C GLY A 7 -12.98 3.68 -7.61
N THR A 8 -13.89 4.15 -6.78
CA THR A 8 -14.59 3.33 -5.76
C THR A 8 -16.09 3.61 -5.70
N GLY A 9 -16.60 4.48 -6.57
CA GLY A 9 -18.01 4.81 -6.70
C GLY A 9 -18.73 3.90 -7.68
N SER A 10 -20.06 3.93 -7.61
CA SER A 10 -20.96 3.31 -8.59
C SER A 10 -20.90 4.03 -9.96
N ALA A 11 -21.67 3.53 -10.94
CA ALA A 11 -21.74 4.06 -12.30
C ALA A 11 -21.90 5.59 -12.43
N ASP A 12 -22.67 6.20 -11.53
CA ASP A 12 -22.96 7.64 -11.47
C ASP A 12 -22.00 8.45 -10.58
N GLY A 13 -21.04 7.77 -9.95
CA GLY A 13 -20.10 8.32 -8.98
C GLY A 13 -20.76 8.78 -7.67
N TRP A 14 -19.93 9.20 -6.72
CA TRP A 14 -20.41 9.76 -5.45
C TRP A 14 -19.51 10.93 -5.04
N PRO A 15 -20.02 12.18 -4.97
CA PRO A 15 -21.40 12.63 -5.17
C PRO A 15 -21.92 12.55 -6.61
N ASN A 16 -23.17 12.11 -6.76
CA ASN A 16 -23.90 12.20 -8.02
C ASN A 16 -24.22 13.67 -8.36
N PRO A 17 -23.88 14.17 -9.56
CA PRO A 17 -23.96 15.59 -9.93
C PRO A 17 -25.38 16.15 -9.98
N PHE A 18 -26.40 15.30 -10.07
CA PHE A 18 -27.82 15.68 -10.11
C PHE A 18 -28.52 15.46 -8.76
N CYS A 19 -27.86 14.84 -7.78
CA CYS A 19 -28.46 14.53 -6.50
C CYS A 19 -28.27 15.63 -5.46
N ARG A 20 -29.24 15.74 -4.56
CA ARG A 20 -29.22 16.62 -3.39
C ARG A 20 -29.55 15.84 -2.11
N CYS A 21 -29.16 14.58 -1.99
CA CYS A 21 -29.30 13.85 -0.72
C CYS A 21 -28.26 14.35 0.31
N ASP A 22 -28.44 14.01 1.58
CA ASP A 22 -27.47 14.36 2.63
C ASP A 22 -26.10 13.72 2.39
N SER A 23 -26.07 12.50 1.86
CA SER A 23 -24.83 11.82 1.47
C SER A 23 -24.04 12.62 0.43
N CYS A 24 -24.66 13.05 -0.68
CA CYS A 24 -24.00 13.88 -1.68
C CYS A 24 -23.57 15.25 -1.15
N ARG A 25 -24.38 15.88 -0.29
CA ARG A 25 -24.03 17.18 0.31
C ARG A 25 -22.85 17.09 1.29
N SER A 26 -22.74 15.98 2.01
CA SER A 26 -21.73 15.78 3.06
C SER A 26 -20.37 15.34 2.52
N ALA A 27 -20.29 14.89 1.27
CA ALA A 27 -19.05 14.43 0.65
C ALA A 27 -17.93 15.51 0.58
N ALA A 28 -18.24 16.80 0.78
CA ALA A 28 -17.27 17.89 1.01
C ALA A 28 -16.09 17.99 0.01
N GLY A 29 -16.29 17.55 -1.24
CA GLY A 29 -15.24 17.54 -2.27
C GLY A 29 -14.46 16.22 -2.40
N ALA A 30 -14.70 15.24 -1.53
CA ALA A 30 -14.31 13.85 -1.76
C ALA A 30 -15.17 13.28 -2.89
N ILE A 31 -14.55 13.02 -4.03
CA ILE A 31 -15.20 12.48 -5.23
C ILE A 31 -14.74 11.04 -5.37
N ARG A 32 -15.71 10.15 -5.57
CA ARG A 32 -15.53 8.75 -5.92
C ARG A 32 -15.93 8.58 -7.39
N GLY A 33 -14.96 8.29 -8.23
CA GLY A 33 -15.14 7.95 -9.63
C GLY A 33 -15.55 6.49 -9.82
N GLN A 34 -15.87 6.13 -11.05
CA GLN A 34 -16.31 4.79 -11.44
C GLN A 34 -15.31 3.70 -11.03
N THR A 35 -15.81 2.60 -10.49
CA THR A 35 -14.97 1.56 -9.88
C THR A 35 -13.99 0.95 -10.88
N ALA A 36 -12.70 1.08 -10.57
CA ALA A 36 -11.60 0.51 -11.34
C ALA A 36 -10.35 0.45 -10.46
N ALA A 37 -9.42 -0.44 -10.79
CA ALA A 37 -8.14 -0.54 -10.10
C ALA A 37 -6.96 -0.82 -11.03
N LEU A 38 -5.79 -0.33 -10.64
CA LEU A 38 -4.51 -0.62 -11.30
C LEU A 38 -3.67 -1.52 -10.40
N VAL A 39 -3.33 -2.70 -10.90
CA VAL A 39 -2.56 -3.72 -10.21
C VAL A 39 -1.13 -3.73 -10.76
N ASP A 40 -0.15 -3.50 -9.87
CA ASP A 40 1.29 -3.46 -10.13
C ASP A 40 1.70 -2.59 -11.33
N ASP A 41 0.94 -1.55 -11.65
CA ASP A 41 1.10 -0.70 -12.85
C ASP A 41 1.04 -1.45 -14.21
N VAL A 42 0.61 -2.72 -14.20
CA VAL A 42 0.65 -3.63 -15.37
C VAL A 42 -0.74 -4.16 -15.74
N LEU A 43 -1.67 -4.27 -14.80
CA LEU A 43 -3.00 -4.84 -15.03
C LEU A 43 -4.10 -3.87 -14.58
N LEU A 44 -5.06 -3.58 -15.46
CA LEU A 44 -6.26 -2.83 -15.11
C LEU A 44 -7.43 -3.78 -14.83
N LEU A 45 -8.05 -3.62 -13.67
CA LEU A 45 -9.35 -4.21 -13.31
C LEU A 45 -10.42 -3.17 -13.61
N ASP A 46 -11.20 -3.44 -14.65
CA ASP A 46 -12.05 -2.50 -15.37
C ASP A 46 -11.30 -1.25 -15.88
N CYS A 47 -11.89 -0.59 -16.87
CA CYS A 47 -11.29 0.61 -17.46
C CYS A 47 -12.41 1.53 -17.95
N GLY A 48 -13.20 2.03 -17.00
CA GLY A 48 -14.24 3.03 -17.25
C GLY A 48 -13.70 4.33 -17.84
N PRO A 49 -14.59 5.20 -18.37
CA PRO A 49 -14.25 6.51 -18.91
C PRO A 49 -13.32 7.37 -18.02
N GLU A 50 -13.43 7.26 -16.70
CA GLU A 50 -12.62 8.03 -15.76
C GLU A 50 -11.26 7.42 -15.45
N ALA A 51 -11.10 6.10 -15.59
CA ALA A 51 -9.92 5.36 -15.12
C ALA A 51 -8.58 5.89 -15.67
N PRO A 52 -8.43 6.22 -16.98
CA PRO A 52 -7.18 6.78 -17.49
C PRO A 52 -6.80 8.12 -16.85
N ARG A 53 -7.79 8.97 -16.55
CA ARG A 53 -7.55 10.28 -15.94
C ARG A 53 -7.35 10.16 -14.43
N ALA A 54 -8.04 9.22 -13.78
CA ALA A 54 -7.81 8.90 -12.38
C ALA A 54 -6.35 8.45 -12.14
N ALA A 55 -5.82 7.56 -12.97
CA ALA A 55 -4.42 7.13 -12.86
C ALA A 55 -3.44 8.32 -12.89
N MET A 56 -3.64 9.26 -13.82
CA MET A 56 -2.84 10.49 -13.88
C MET A 56 -2.98 11.37 -12.64
N ARG A 57 -4.21 11.52 -12.11
CA ARG A 57 -4.47 12.30 -10.88
C ARG A 57 -3.74 11.71 -9.67
N PHE A 58 -3.58 10.39 -9.63
CA PHE A 58 -2.84 9.68 -8.57
C PHE A 58 -1.37 9.43 -8.93
N GLY A 59 -0.84 10.13 -9.94
CA GLY A 59 0.57 10.09 -10.30
C GLY A 59 1.06 8.76 -10.88
N ARG A 60 0.16 7.91 -11.41
CA ARG A 60 0.50 6.63 -12.05
C ARG A 60 0.36 6.68 -13.56
N SER A 61 1.35 6.14 -14.27
CA SER A 61 1.33 6.01 -15.72
C SER A 61 0.67 4.72 -16.17
N LEU A 62 -0.18 4.78 -17.20
CA LEU A 62 -0.74 3.58 -17.84
C LEU A 62 0.13 3.02 -18.98
N ALA A 63 1.30 3.59 -19.25
CA ALA A 63 2.19 3.09 -20.31
C ALA A 63 2.71 1.66 -20.04
N GLY A 64 2.79 1.28 -18.75
CA GLY A 64 3.20 -0.04 -18.30
C GLY A 64 2.13 -1.12 -18.46
N VAL A 65 0.86 -0.75 -18.68
CA VAL A 65 -0.25 -1.70 -18.73
C VAL A 65 -0.08 -2.68 -19.88
N ARG A 66 -0.23 -3.97 -19.56
CA ARG A 66 -0.18 -5.12 -20.48
C ARG A 66 -1.48 -5.91 -20.49
N HIS A 67 -2.33 -5.74 -19.48
CA HIS A 67 -3.60 -6.46 -19.36
C HIS A 67 -4.72 -5.51 -18.92
N ILE A 68 -5.87 -5.59 -19.58
CA ILE A 68 -7.13 -4.97 -19.13
C ILE A 68 -8.13 -6.11 -18.95
N LEU A 69 -8.74 -6.21 -17.79
CA LEU A 69 -9.75 -7.20 -17.44
C LEU A 69 -11.07 -6.47 -17.24
N PHE A 70 -12.06 -6.72 -18.09
CA PHE A 70 -13.41 -6.20 -17.93
C PHE A 70 -14.30 -7.22 -17.23
N THR A 71 -15.03 -6.81 -16.22
CA THR A 71 -16.02 -7.64 -15.52
C THR A 71 -17.26 -7.85 -16.38
N HIS A 72 -17.75 -6.80 -17.04
CA HIS A 72 -18.93 -6.84 -17.89
C HIS A 72 -19.03 -5.58 -18.78
N GLY A 73 -20.13 -5.47 -19.55
CA GLY A 73 -20.30 -4.48 -20.61
C GLY A 73 -20.88 -3.12 -20.20
N HIS A 74 -21.09 -2.80 -18.91
CA HIS A 74 -21.64 -1.48 -18.58
C HIS A 74 -20.64 -0.33 -18.87
N PRO A 75 -21.14 0.85 -19.28
CA PRO A 75 -20.31 1.93 -19.80
C PRO A 75 -19.39 2.58 -18.77
N ASP A 76 -19.67 2.40 -17.48
CA ASP A 76 -18.83 2.83 -16.36
C ASP A 76 -17.68 1.87 -16.06
N HIS A 77 -17.75 0.62 -16.54
CA HIS A 77 -16.64 -0.36 -16.50
C HIS A 77 -15.85 -0.40 -17.81
N VAL A 78 -16.49 -0.07 -18.95
CA VAL A 78 -15.91 -0.15 -20.30
C VAL A 78 -15.83 1.23 -20.97
N GLY A 79 -14.64 1.83 -20.91
CA GLY A 79 -14.28 3.09 -21.56
C GLY A 79 -13.36 2.87 -22.76
N PRO A 80 -13.85 2.41 -23.92
CA PRO A 80 -13.00 1.96 -25.02
C PRO A 80 -12.21 3.10 -25.69
N ALA A 81 -12.56 4.36 -25.43
CA ALA A 81 -11.76 5.53 -25.78
C ALA A 81 -10.33 5.46 -25.23
N ALA A 82 -10.08 4.75 -24.13
CA ALA A 82 -8.74 4.51 -23.59
C ALA A 82 -7.83 3.78 -24.60
N LEU A 83 -8.37 2.85 -25.39
CA LEU A 83 -7.61 2.12 -26.42
C LEU A 83 -7.16 3.05 -27.55
N LEU A 84 -8.02 4.00 -27.94
CA LEU A 84 -7.67 5.03 -28.91
C LEU A 84 -6.62 6.00 -28.38
N MET A 85 -6.73 6.42 -27.11
CA MET A 85 -5.71 7.24 -26.46
C MET A 85 -4.35 6.54 -26.46
N ARG A 86 -4.32 5.23 -26.18
CA ARG A 86 -3.11 4.41 -26.27
C ARG A 86 -2.58 4.31 -27.70
N HIS A 87 -3.45 4.11 -28.69
CA HIS A 87 -3.04 4.09 -30.10
C HIS A 87 -2.32 5.38 -30.51
N TRP A 88 -2.82 6.55 -30.08
CA TRP A 88 -2.21 7.85 -30.39
C TRP A 88 -0.80 8.04 -29.83
N THR A 89 -0.39 7.28 -28.81
CA THR A 89 0.99 7.34 -28.31
C THR A 89 1.99 6.56 -29.16
N GLY A 90 1.50 5.71 -30.08
CA GLY A 90 2.33 4.80 -30.86
C GLY A 90 2.84 3.60 -30.06
N ALA A 91 2.19 3.23 -28.96
CA ALA A 91 2.57 2.10 -28.12
C ALA A 91 2.65 0.78 -28.91
N GLY A 92 3.83 0.17 -28.91
CA GLY A 92 4.14 -1.04 -29.68
C GLY A 92 4.08 -2.33 -28.86
N GLU A 93 3.98 -2.22 -27.54
CA GLU A 93 3.94 -3.36 -26.64
C GLU A 93 2.61 -4.12 -26.74
N PRO A 94 2.59 -5.44 -26.56
CA PRO A 94 1.34 -6.20 -26.53
C PRO A 94 0.42 -5.76 -25.38
N LEU A 95 -0.88 -5.71 -25.66
CA LEU A 95 -1.93 -5.49 -24.69
C LEU A 95 -2.97 -6.62 -24.81
N ASP A 96 -3.23 -7.33 -23.73
CA ASP A 96 -4.37 -8.23 -23.63
C ASP A 96 -5.59 -7.47 -23.15
N VAL A 97 -6.69 -7.56 -23.89
CA VAL A 97 -8.00 -7.05 -23.48
C VAL A 97 -8.90 -8.26 -23.25
N VAL A 98 -9.17 -8.51 -21.97
CA VAL A 98 -9.78 -9.74 -21.44
C VAL A 98 -11.14 -9.39 -20.88
N GLY A 99 -12.16 -10.19 -21.17
CA GLY A 99 -13.51 -9.91 -20.67
C GLY A 99 -14.59 -10.70 -21.40
N PRO A 100 -15.84 -10.61 -20.93
CA PRO A 100 -16.94 -11.28 -21.57
C PRO A 100 -17.31 -10.62 -22.92
N PRO A 101 -18.05 -11.30 -23.81
CA PRO A 101 -18.41 -10.79 -25.12
C PRO A 101 -18.99 -9.36 -25.12
N SER A 102 -19.90 -9.06 -24.18
CA SER A 102 -20.55 -7.74 -24.07
C SER A 102 -19.57 -6.58 -23.90
N ALA A 103 -18.47 -6.78 -23.17
CA ALA A 103 -17.41 -5.80 -22.98
C ALA A 103 -16.50 -5.72 -24.20
N LEU A 104 -16.05 -6.88 -24.71
CA LEU A 104 -15.06 -6.90 -25.80
C LEU A 104 -15.60 -6.33 -27.11
N ASP A 105 -16.86 -6.59 -27.42
CA ASP A 105 -17.47 -6.11 -28.66
C ASP A 105 -17.53 -4.58 -28.73
N GLN A 106 -17.65 -3.90 -27.58
CA GLN A 106 -17.55 -2.44 -27.49
C GLN A 106 -16.14 -1.93 -27.77
N CYS A 107 -15.10 -2.71 -27.47
CA CYS A 107 -13.70 -2.33 -27.65
C CYS A 107 -13.18 -2.59 -29.07
N ARG A 108 -13.68 -3.61 -29.78
CA ARG A 108 -13.12 -4.05 -31.08
C ARG A 108 -13.00 -2.94 -32.11
N HIS A 109 -14.00 -2.05 -32.17
CA HIS A 109 -14.02 -0.95 -33.13
C HIS A 109 -13.05 0.20 -32.83
N TRP A 110 -12.43 0.19 -31.64
CA TRP A 110 -11.49 1.22 -31.19
C TRP A 110 -10.03 0.82 -31.42
N VAL A 111 -9.80 -0.40 -31.89
CA VAL A 111 -8.48 -0.98 -32.12
C VAL A 111 -8.21 -1.08 -33.61
N GLY A 112 -7.10 -0.49 -34.05
CA GLY A 112 -6.66 -0.56 -35.44
C GLY A 112 -6.18 -1.97 -35.82
N PRO A 113 -6.21 -2.33 -37.11
CA PRO A 113 -5.85 -3.68 -37.57
C PRO A 113 -4.38 -4.07 -37.35
N LYS A 114 -3.51 -3.10 -37.02
CA LYS A 114 -2.08 -3.30 -36.72
C LYS A 114 -1.75 -3.04 -35.26
N ASP A 115 -2.73 -2.67 -34.44
CA ASP A 115 -2.47 -2.43 -33.04
C ASP A 115 -2.10 -3.75 -32.36
N PRO A 116 -1.10 -3.76 -31.47
CA PRO A 116 -0.65 -4.97 -30.79
C PRO A 116 -1.62 -5.35 -29.66
N VAL A 117 -2.91 -5.49 -29.97
CA VAL A 117 -3.97 -5.78 -29.01
C VAL A 117 -4.53 -7.17 -29.27
N ARG A 118 -4.54 -8.01 -28.25
CA ARG A 118 -5.14 -9.35 -28.27
C ARG A 118 -6.41 -9.35 -27.44
N PHE A 119 -7.53 -9.68 -28.07
CA PHE A 119 -8.79 -9.90 -27.37
C PHE A 119 -8.87 -11.33 -26.83
N VAL A 120 -9.18 -11.50 -25.55
CA VAL A 120 -9.34 -12.80 -24.89
C VAL A 120 -10.74 -12.86 -24.27
N THR A 121 -11.65 -13.55 -24.95
CA THR A 121 -13.02 -13.76 -24.44
C THR A 121 -13.02 -14.75 -23.28
N VAL A 122 -13.78 -14.44 -22.23
CA VAL A 122 -13.88 -15.26 -21.02
C VAL A 122 -15.33 -15.44 -20.58
N GLN A 123 -15.59 -16.49 -19.79
CA GLN A 123 -16.85 -16.76 -19.12
C GLN A 123 -16.61 -17.41 -17.75
N SER A 124 -17.64 -17.46 -16.88
CA SER A 124 -17.57 -18.17 -15.60
C SER A 124 -17.03 -19.61 -15.77
N GLY A 125 -16.08 -19.99 -14.92
CA GLY A 125 -15.41 -21.29 -14.93
C GLY A 125 -14.06 -21.31 -15.67
N ASP A 126 -13.75 -20.28 -16.46
CA ASP A 126 -12.48 -20.20 -17.18
C ASP A 126 -11.28 -20.00 -16.23
N ARG A 127 -10.12 -20.47 -16.69
CA ARG A 127 -8.83 -20.27 -16.03
C ARG A 127 -7.81 -19.76 -17.03
N ILE A 128 -7.18 -18.64 -16.72
CA ILE A 128 -6.31 -17.92 -17.66
C ILE A 128 -5.01 -17.53 -16.96
N ARG A 129 -3.93 -17.51 -17.72
CA ARG A 129 -2.65 -16.96 -17.26
C ARG A 129 -2.30 -15.73 -18.09
N LEU A 130 -2.03 -14.62 -17.40
CA LEU A 130 -1.60 -13.35 -17.98
C LEU A 130 -0.29 -12.95 -17.31
N GLY A 131 0.85 -13.24 -17.95
CA GLY A 131 2.16 -13.06 -17.33
C GLY A 131 2.30 -13.85 -16.01
N ASP A 132 2.48 -13.12 -14.92
CA ASP A 132 2.63 -13.64 -13.56
C ASP A 132 1.29 -13.83 -12.82
N TYR A 133 0.18 -13.46 -13.45
CA TYR A 133 -1.16 -13.58 -12.88
C TYR A 133 -1.85 -14.87 -13.33
N HIS A 134 -2.42 -15.57 -12.35
CA HIS A 134 -3.32 -16.69 -12.51
C HIS A 134 -4.75 -16.22 -12.19
N LEU A 135 -5.64 -16.31 -13.17
CA LEU A 135 -7.02 -15.86 -13.05
C LEU A 135 -7.95 -17.06 -13.01
N ARG A 136 -8.92 -17.02 -12.11
CA ARG A 136 -10.17 -17.79 -12.22
C ARG A 136 -11.31 -16.82 -12.46
N VAL A 137 -12.10 -17.10 -13.49
CA VAL A 137 -13.26 -16.30 -13.85
C VAL A 137 -14.49 -16.92 -13.19
N LEU A 138 -15.24 -16.12 -12.45
CA LEU A 138 -16.33 -16.56 -11.58
C LEU A 138 -17.64 -15.88 -11.99
N ALA A 139 -18.78 -16.48 -11.69
CA ALA A 139 -20.07 -15.88 -12.01
C ALA A 139 -20.40 -14.69 -11.09
N ALA A 140 -20.91 -13.63 -11.68
CA ALA A 140 -21.60 -12.54 -10.98
C ALA A 140 -23.12 -12.81 -10.93
N ALA A 141 -23.80 -12.18 -9.98
CA ALA A 141 -25.25 -12.10 -9.93
C ALA A 141 -25.71 -10.74 -10.50
N HIS A 142 -25.57 -10.57 -11.82
CA HIS A 142 -25.87 -9.34 -12.55
C HIS A 142 -26.40 -9.70 -13.94
N GLY A 143 -27.61 -9.29 -14.33
CA GLY A 143 -28.37 -10.06 -15.32
C GLY A 143 -29.39 -9.35 -16.22
N ALA A 144 -29.82 -8.12 -15.96
CA ALA A 144 -31.02 -7.61 -16.63
C ALA A 144 -30.81 -7.10 -18.07
N ASP A 145 -29.65 -6.52 -18.42
CA ASP A 145 -29.46 -5.82 -19.72
C ASP A 145 -28.09 -6.08 -20.37
N ILE A 146 -27.14 -5.13 -20.25
CA ILE A 146 -25.78 -5.14 -20.83
C ILE A 146 -24.81 -5.67 -19.76
N GLY A 147 -25.14 -6.84 -19.23
CA GLY A 147 -24.41 -7.44 -18.11
C GLY A 147 -24.74 -8.92 -17.89
N GLY A 148 -25.60 -9.53 -18.71
CA GLY A 148 -25.99 -10.94 -18.54
C GLY A 148 -24.86 -11.98 -18.68
N ASP A 149 -23.66 -11.53 -19.07
CA ASP A 149 -22.42 -12.31 -19.10
C ASP A 149 -21.38 -11.78 -18.10
N ALA A 150 -21.80 -11.05 -17.05
CA ALA A 150 -20.93 -10.49 -16.04
C ALA A 150 -20.14 -11.56 -15.28
N VAL A 151 -18.86 -11.23 -15.03
CA VAL A 151 -17.92 -12.11 -14.34
C VAL A 151 -17.17 -11.37 -13.24
N LEU A 152 -16.73 -12.13 -12.25
CA LEU A 152 -15.85 -11.70 -11.17
C LEU A 152 -14.48 -12.35 -11.34
N TYR A 153 -13.45 -11.74 -10.76
CA TYR A 153 -12.08 -12.23 -10.90
C TYR A 153 -11.49 -12.63 -9.55
N ASP A 154 -11.06 -13.89 -9.47
CA ASP A 154 -10.06 -14.31 -8.50
C ASP A 154 -8.70 -14.23 -9.17
N LEU A 155 -7.86 -13.34 -8.65
CA LEU A 155 -6.56 -12.99 -9.21
C LEU A 155 -5.47 -13.39 -8.21
N GLU A 156 -4.63 -14.34 -8.61
CA GLU A 156 -3.49 -14.83 -7.86
C GLU A 156 -2.19 -14.48 -8.57
N SER A 157 -1.20 -14.02 -7.82
CA SER A 157 0.20 -13.92 -8.24
C SER A 157 1.10 -14.55 -7.18
N VAL A 158 2.42 -14.56 -7.42
CA VAL A 158 3.41 -14.98 -6.42
C VAL A 158 3.32 -14.14 -5.13
N ASP A 159 2.86 -12.89 -5.26
CA ASP A 159 2.73 -11.93 -4.18
C ASP A 159 1.30 -11.91 -3.63
N GLY A 160 0.54 -12.99 -3.70
CA GLY A 160 -0.75 -13.08 -3.04
C GLY A 160 -1.95 -13.10 -3.98
N ARG A 161 -3.12 -13.02 -3.37
CA ARG A 161 -4.38 -13.39 -4.01
C ARG A 161 -5.51 -12.49 -3.58
N ILE A 162 -6.25 -11.95 -4.54
CA ILE A 162 -7.38 -11.07 -4.31
C ILE A 162 -8.65 -11.62 -4.96
N PHE A 163 -9.78 -11.18 -4.44
CA PHE A 163 -11.08 -11.36 -5.07
C PHE A 163 -11.64 -10.00 -5.47
N TRP A 164 -11.79 -9.77 -6.78
CA TRP A 164 -12.44 -8.60 -7.35
C TRP A 164 -13.90 -8.94 -7.68
N ALA A 165 -14.78 -8.61 -6.74
CA ALA A 165 -16.21 -8.90 -6.75
C ALA A 165 -17.02 -7.60 -6.83
N THR A 166 -16.85 -6.86 -7.92
CA THR A 166 -17.59 -5.61 -8.18
C THR A 166 -18.85 -5.86 -9.02
N ASP A 167 -19.83 -4.97 -8.93
CA ASP A 167 -21.08 -4.94 -9.70
C ASP A 167 -21.80 -6.30 -9.77
N THR A 168 -22.20 -6.80 -8.60
CA THR A 168 -22.83 -8.11 -8.41
C THR A 168 -23.77 -8.09 -7.22
N GLY A 169 -24.91 -8.76 -7.34
CA GLY A 169 -25.75 -9.09 -6.19
C GLY A 169 -25.12 -10.15 -5.27
N PRO A 170 -25.89 -10.69 -4.31
CA PRO A 170 -25.49 -11.85 -3.52
C PRO A 170 -24.87 -12.93 -4.39
N LEU A 171 -23.68 -13.39 -3.99
CA LEU A 171 -22.86 -14.23 -4.85
C LEU A 171 -23.60 -15.53 -5.22
N PRO A 172 -23.55 -15.98 -6.48
CA PRO A 172 -24.10 -17.27 -6.88
C PRO A 172 -23.49 -18.43 -6.07
N ASP A 173 -24.25 -19.49 -5.83
CA ASP A 173 -23.79 -20.68 -5.10
C ASP A 173 -22.51 -21.28 -5.70
N GLU A 174 -22.39 -21.28 -7.04
CA GLU A 174 -21.19 -21.76 -7.74
C GLU A 174 -19.96 -20.89 -7.45
N THR A 175 -20.14 -19.58 -7.33
CA THR A 175 -19.08 -18.64 -6.95
C THR A 175 -18.68 -18.85 -5.50
N HIS A 176 -19.66 -18.97 -4.58
CA HIS A 176 -19.40 -19.33 -3.18
C HIS A 176 -18.60 -20.64 -3.06
N ALA A 177 -18.95 -21.67 -3.81
CA ALA A 177 -18.23 -22.94 -3.83
C ALA A 177 -16.82 -22.80 -4.41
N ALA A 178 -16.65 -22.01 -5.48
CA ALA A 178 -15.36 -21.84 -6.14
C ALA A 178 -14.33 -21.09 -5.27
N VAL A 179 -14.79 -20.15 -4.43
CA VAL A 179 -13.93 -19.34 -3.55
C VAL A 179 -13.72 -19.94 -2.16
N ALA A 180 -14.40 -21.04 -1.83
CA ALA A 180 -14.26 -21.69 -0.54
C ALA A 180 -12.80 -22.06 -0.23
N GLY A 181 -12.34 -21.73 0.98
CA GLY A 181 -10.99 -21.97 1.46
C GLY A 181 -9.89 -21.16 0.76
N ALA A 182 -10.23 -20.18 -0.08
CA ALA A 182 -9.24 -19.40 -0.83
C ALA A 182 -8.32 -18.57 0.08
N GLY A 183 -8.81 -18.13 1.25
CA GLY A 183 -8.03 -17.34 2.20
C GLY A 183 -7.43 -16.07 1.58
N TYR A 184 -8.27 -15.26 0.92
CA TYR A 184 -7.81 -14.07 0.19
C TYR A 184 -7.04 -13.10 1.08
N HIS A 185 -6.05 -12.43 0.50
CA HIS A 185 -5.34 -11.34 1.18
C HIS A 185 -6.17 -10.07 1.17
N ALA A 186 -6.87 -9.79 0.06
CA ALA A 186 -7.87 -8.74 0.00
C ALA A 186 -9.11 -9.20 -0.79
N VAL A 187 -10.27 -8.70 -0.40
CA VAL A 187 -11.53 -8.85 -1.12
C VAL A 187 -12.10 -7.47 -1.38
N PHE A 188 -12.34 -7.17 -2.65
CA PHE A 188 -13.04 -5.97 -3.11
C PHE A 188 -14.47 -6.39 -3.44
N LEU A 189 -15.41 -6.05 -2.57
CA LEU A 189 -16.80 -6.45 -2.70
C LEU A 189 -17.66 -5.20 -2.94
N GLU A 190 -18.55 -5.26 -3.91
CA GLU A 190 -19.46 -4.14 -4.15
C GLU A 190 -20.40 -3.88 -2.97
N GLU A 191 -20.75 -2.62 -2.76
CA GLU A 191 -21.76 -2.21 -1.80
C GLU A 191 -22.49 -0.99 -2.37
N THR A 192 -23.30 -1.22 -3.39
CA THR A 192 -23.86 -0.14 -4.21
C THR A 192 -24.93 0.65 -3.47
N PHE A 193 -25.92 -0.02 -2.89
CA PHE A 193 -27.18 0.62 -2.52
C PHE A 193 -27.26 1.08 -1.07
N GLY A 194 -26.26 0.84 -0.22
CA GLY A 194 -26.21 1.42 1.10
C GLY A 194 -27.45 1.10 1.93
N ASN A 195 -28.20 2.14 2.30
CA ASN A 195 -29.44 2.05 3.08
C ASN A 195 -30.70 1.83 2.22
N TYR A 196 -30.59 1.85 0.89
CA TYR A 196 -31.71 1.62 0.00
C TYR A 196 -31.89 0.12 -0.22
N THR A 197 -32.90 -0.50 0.39
CA THR A 197 -33.11 -1.97 0.37
C THR A 197 -34.23 -2.43 -0.58
N GLU A 198 -34.95 -1.50 -1.22
CA GLU A 198 -36.08 -1.78 -2.12
C GLU A 198 -35.66 -1.79 -3.62
N HIS A 199 -34.38 -2.04 -3.90
CA HIS A 199 -33.78 -1.90 -5.23
C HIS A 199 -34.10 -3.03 -6.23
N GLY A 200 -34.61 -4.18 -5.77
CA GLY A 200 -35.02 -5.27 -6.67
C GLY A 200 -33.89 -6.23 -7.11
N THR A 201 -32.72 -6.16 -6.45
CA THR A 201 -31.60 -7.12 -6.45
C THR A 201 -30.93 -7.41 -7.80
N GLU A 202 -29.81 -6.73 -8.03
CA GLU A 202 -28.62 -7.20 -8.80
C GLU A 202 -27.32 -6.62 -8.19
N HIS A 203 -27.42 -6.04 -6.99
CA HIS A 203 -26.34 -5.38 -6.25
C HIS A 203 -26.50 -5.59 -4.74
N HIS A 204 -25.49 -5.21 -3.96
CA HIS A 204 -25.57 -5.24 -2.51
C HIS A 204 -26.12 -3.92 -1.93
N ASP A 205 -27.01 -4.07 -0.96
CA ASP A 205 -27.22 -3.09 0.12
C ASP A 205 -26.44 -3.52 1.37
N LEU A 206 -26.38 -2.68 2.40
CA LEU A 206 -25.60 -2.97 3.62
C LEU A 206 -25.99 -4.31 4.29
N PRO A 207 -27.29 -4.67 4.45
CA PRO A 207 -27.67 -6.00 4.92
C PRO A 207 -27.18 -7.16 4.04
N ALA A 208 -27.36 -7.07 2.72
CA ALA A 208 -26.94 -8.11 1.78
C ALA A 208 -25.41 -8.25 1.74
N PHE A 209 -24.68 -7.15 1.83
CA PHE A 209 -23.22 -7.11 1.91
C PHE A 209 -22.73 -7.88 3.15
N ALA A 210 -23.30 -7.58 4.32
CA ALA A 210 -22.97 -8.27 5.57
C ALA A 210 -23.29 -9.78 5.53
N ALA A 211 -24.40 -10.16 4.91
CA ALA A 211 -24.76 -11.56 4.70
C ALA A 211 -23.77 -12.28 3.78
N THR A 212 -23.36 -11.64 2.69
CA THR A 212 -22.36 -12.17 1.74
C THR A 212 -21.00 -12.38 2.42
N LEU A 213 -20.53 -11.40 3.21
CA LEU A 213 -19.31 -11.55 4.00
C LEU A 213 -19.39 -12.66 5.05
N THR A 214 -20.56 -12.85 5.66
CA THR A 214 -20.78 -13.97 6.59
C THR A 214 -20.61 -15.31 5.88
N GLY A 215 -21.15 -15.47 4.67
CA GLY A 215 -20.96 -16.67 3.85
C GLY A 215 -19.51 -16.89 3.41
N LEU A 216 -18.82 -15.83 3.00
CA LEU A 216 -17.39 -15.89 2.63
C LEU A 216 -16.49 -16.25 3.82
N ARG A 217 -16.81 -15.77 5.02
CA ARG A 217 -16.11 -16.19 6.25
C ARG A 217 -16.39 -17.63 6.62
N GLY A 218 -17.66 -18.04 6.56
CA GLY A 218 -18.07 -19.41 6.87
C GLY A 218 -17.43 -20.46 5.97
N SER A 219 -17.10 -20.09 4.73
CA SER A 219 -16.40 -20.94 3.76
C SER A 219 -14.87 -20.84 3.81
N GLY A 220 -14.29 -19.95 4.63
CA GLY A 220 -12.85 -19.71 4.69
C GLY A 220 -12.28 -18.95 3.49
N ALA A 221 -13.12 -18.34 2.65
CA ALA A 221 -12.68 -17.45 1.59
C ALA A 221 -12.13 -16.13 2.18
N VAL A 222 -12.78 -15.62 3.22
CA VAL A 222 -12.35 -14.46 4.02
C VAL A 222 -11.90 -14.95 5.39
N THR A 223 -10.70 -14.54 5.81
CA THR A 223 -10.10 -14.88 7.12
C THR A 223 -9.95 -13.61 7.98
N PRO A 224 -9.54 -13.73 9.26
CA PRO A 224 -9.25 -12.54 10.08
C PRO A 224 -8.14 -11.64 9.55
N SER A 225 -7.28 -12.12 8.65
CA SER A 225 -6.20 -11.33 8.04
C SER A 225 -6.57 -10.78 6.65
N THR A 226 -7.76 -11.08 6.13
CA THR A 226 -8.22 -10.57 4.85
C THR A 226 -8.63 -9.10 4.99
N ASP A 227 -8.07 -8.22 4.16
CA ASP A 227 -8.55 -6.84 4.03
C ASP A 227 -9.82 -6.83 3.17
N VAL A 228 -10.96 -6.46 3.75
CA VAL A 228 -12.24 -6.42 3.03
C VAL A 228 -12.59 -4.97 2.73
N VAL A 229 -12.55 -4.63 1.44
CA VAL A 229 -12.73 -3.27 0.92
C VAL A 229 -14.05 -3.19 0.18
N ALA A 230 -14.98 -2.40 0.68
CA ALA A 230 -16.23 -2.09 -0.02
C ALA A 230 -15.93 -1.12 -1.17
N VAL A 231 -16.39 -1.46 -2.37
CA VAL A 231 -16.24 -0.69 -3.61
C VAL A 231 -17.60 -0.48 -4.28
N HIS A 232 -17.64 0.22 -5.42
CA HIS A 232 -18.88 0.49 -6.14
C HIS A 232 -19.93 1.27 -5.33
N LEU A 233 -19.48 2.16 -4.45
CA LEU A 233 -20.31 2.85 -3.47
C LEU A 233 -21.12 3.98 -4.12
N SER A 234 -22.46 3.91 -4.08
CA SER A 234 -23.33 4.98 -4.58
C SER A 234 -23.69 6.01 -3.52
N HIS A 235 -24.35 7.09 -3.95
CA HIS A 235 -24.91 8.09 -3.05
C HIS A 235 -26.05 7.61 -2.13
N HIS A 236 -26.50 6.36 -2.26
CA HIS A 236 -27.46 5.75 -1.34
C HIS A 236 -26.78 5.29 -0.03
N ASN A 237 -25.45 5.26 -0.03
CA ASN A 237 -24.67 5.06 1.17
C ASN A 237 -24.77 6.25 2.14
N PRO A 238 -24.75 5.98 3.45
CA PRO A 238 -24.69 7.04 4.44
C PRO A 238 -23.36 7.82 4.33
N PRO A 239 -23.28 9.03 4.91
CA PRO A 239 -22.03 9.79 4.95
C PRO A 239 -20.85 8.96 5.48
N GLU A 240 -19.65 9.23 4.99
CA GLU A 240 -18.48 8.35 5.18
C GLU A 240 -18.17 7.95 6.65
N PRO A 241 -18.33 8.80 7.67
CA PRO A 241 -18.15 8.37 9.06
C PRO A 241 -19.12 7.27 9.50
N GLU A 242 -20.38 7.36 9.06
CA GLU A 242 -21.42 6.37 9.36
C GLU A 242 -21.20 5.11 8.52
N LEU A 243 -20.91 5.25 7.22
CA LEU A 243 -20.57 4.12 6.36
C LEU A 243 -19.40 3.31 6.92
N THR A 244 -18.35 4.00 7.36
CA THR A 244 -17.17 3.36 7.96
C THR A 244 -17.56 2.57 9.22
N ALA A 245 -18.41 3.12 10.08
CA ALA A 245 -18.87 2.45 11.28
C ALA A 245 -19.68 1.18 10.94
N VAL A 246 -20.63 1.27 10.01
CA VAL A 246 -21.49 0.13 9.64
C VAL A 246 -20.69 -0.99 8.97
N LEU A 247 -19.77 -0.65 8.06
CA LEU A 247 -18.90 -1.65 7.42
C LEU A 247 -17.97 -2.32 8.44
N SER A 248 -17.50 -1.57 9.44
CA SER A 248 -16.62 -2.09 10.50
C SER A 248 -17.30 -3.16 11.36
N ASP A 249 -18.62 -3.08 11.58
CA ASP A 249 -19.39 -4.12 12.27
C ASP A 249 -19.34 -5.47 11.54
N SER A 250 -19.18 -5.42 10.21
CA SER A 250 -18.97 -6.58 9.36
C SER A 250 -17.50 -6.82 9.05
N GLY A 251 -16.54 -6.20 9.75
CA GLY A 251 -15.10 -6.35 9.53
C GLY A 251 -14.64 -5.95 8.14
N ALA A 252 -15.26 -4.92 7.56
CA ALA A 252 -14.94 -4.32 6.27
C ALA A 252 -14.71 -2.81 6.44
N ARG A 253 -14.23 -2.16 5.38
CA ARG A 253 -14.02 -0.72 5.31
C ARG A 253 -14.37 -0.18 3.93
N PRO A 254 -14.76 1.10 3.79
CA PRO A 254 -14.93 1.68 2.47
C PRO A 254 -13.56 1.86 1.81
N GLY A 255 -13.43 1.51 0.54
CA GLY A 255 -12.28 1.89 -0.28
C GLY A 255 -12.24 3.41 -0.47
N ARG A 256 -11.12 3.97 -0.92
CA ARG A 256 -11.02 5.38 -1.33
C ARG A 256 -10.31 5.50 -2.67
N ASP A 257 -10.74 6.43 -3.50
CA ASP A 257 -10.02 6.79 -4.71
C ASP A 257 -8.60 7.24 -4.37
N GLY A 258 -7.60 6.72 -5.08
CA GLY A 258 -6.18 6.97 -4.83
C GLY A 258 -5.57 6.12 -3.74
N GLU A 259 -6.36 5.29 -3.04
CA GLU A 259 -5.85 4.39 -2.03
C GLU A 259 -5.05 3.24 -2.66
N VAL A 260 -3.94 2.89 -2.03
CA VAL A 260 -3.10 1.75 -2.41
C VAL A 260 -3.28 0.62 -1.39
N VAL A 261 -3.91 -0.47 -1.82
CA VAL A 261 -4.03 -1.73 -1.08
C VAL A 261 -2.88 -2.64 -1.46
N ARG A 262 -2.16 -3.20 -0.48
CA ARG A 262 -1.02 -4.10 -0.73
C ARG A 262 -1.33 -5.48 -0.21
N VAL A 263 -1.16 -6.48 -1.08
CA VAL A 263 -1.41 -7.89 -0.77
C VAL A 263 -0.18 -8.74 -1.08
N GLY A 264 -0.06 -9.85 -0.35
CA GLY A 264 1.02 -10.82 -0.43
C GLY A 264 1.42 -11.38 0.90
N THR A 265 2.26 -12.41 0.90
CA THR A 265 2.82 -12.95 2.13
C THR A 265 3.29 -11.78 2.96
N ALA A 266 2.72 -11.64 4.16
CA ALA A 266 3.37 -10.96 5.25
C ALA A 266 4.65 -11.73 5.60
N GLY A 267 5.65 -11.77 4.72
CA GLY A 267 6.90 -11.18 5.14
C GLY A 267 6.51 -9.74 5.37
N GLU A 268 6.52 -9.30 6.63
CA GLU A 268 6.35 -7.89 6.99
C GLU A 268 6.91 -7.08 5.83
N THR A 269 6.08 -6.26 5.15
CA THR A 269 6.68 -5.20 4.34
C THR A 269 7.76 -4.62 5.24
N SER A 270 9.00 -4.62 4.77
CA SER A 270 10.14 -4.21 5.59
C SER A 270 9.94 -2.74 5.91
N THR A 271 9.15 -2.48 6.96
CA THR A 271 8.71 -1.15 7.32
C THR A 271 9.91 -0.48 7.94
N ARG A 272 10.33 0.61 7.31
CA ARG A 272 11.46 1.42 7.69
C ARG A 272 10.92 2.63 8.44
N THR A 273 11.13 2.64 9.75
CA THR A 273 10.72 3.76 10.60
C THR A 273 11.94 4.51 11.10
N LEU A 274 12.01 5.81 10.80
CA LEU A 274 12.99 6.70 11.40
C LEU A 274 12.38 7.42 12.61
N VAL A 275 12.98 7.24 13.79
CA VAL A 275 12.61 7.94 15.03
C VAL A 275 13.67 8.98 15.38
N LEU A 276 13.34 10.26 15.24
CA LEU A 276 14.23 11.41 15.48
C LEU A 276 13.73 12.29 16.64
N GLY A 277 14.57 13.22 17.08
CA GLY A 277 14.24 14.14 18.19
C GLY A 277 15.42 14.49 19.10
N GLY A 278 15.17 15.43 20.02
CA GLY A 278 16.18 15.95 20.93
C GLY A 278 16.65 14.96 22.01
N ALA A 279 17.69 15.33 22.76
CA ALA A 279 18.15 14.54 23.89
C ALA A 279 17.02 14.34 24.92
N ARG A 280 16.88 13.11 25.44
CA ARG A 280 15.86 12.73 26.44
C ARG A 280 14.39 12.94 25.99
N SER A 281 14.12 13.02 24.68
CA SER A 281 12.75 13.18 24.18
C SER A 281 11.91 11.90 24.12
N GLY A 282 12.48 10.74 24.48
CA GLY A 282 11.78 9.44 24.47
C GLY A 282 12.02 8.55 23.25
N LYS A 283 12.91 8.93 22.33
CA LYS A 283 13.18 8.20 21.07
C LYS A 283 13.42 6.70 21.22
N SER A 284 14.43 6.30 21.99
CA SER A 284 14.77 4.88 22.13
C SER A 284 13.64 4.08 22.75
N ALA A 285 12.91 4.64 23.73
CA ALA A 285 11.76 3.97 24.33
C ALA A 285 10.60 3.81 23.34
N HIS A 286 10.36 4.81 22.50
CA HIS A 286 9.35 4.71 21.44
C HIS A 286 9.75 3.69 20.37
N ALA A 287 11.00 3.73 19.91
CA ALA A 287 11.53 2.78 18.95
C ALA A 287 11.51 1.33 19.47
N GLU A 288 11.81 1.14 20.76
CA GLU A 288 11.68 -0.16 21.42
C GLU A 288 10.22 -0.64 21.46
N ALA A 289 9.28 0.26 21.78
CA ALA A 289 7.86 -0.07 21.82
C ALA A 289 7.29 -0.46 20.46
N LEU A 290 7.80 0.11 19.35
CA LEU A 290 7.39 -0.28 18.00
C LEU A 290 7.70 -1.75 17.69
N LEU A 291 8.74 -2.31 18.30
CA LEU A 291 9.22 -3.68 18.07
C LEU A 291 8.90 -4.64 19.25
N ALA A 292 8.08 -4.20 20.20
CA ALA A 292 7.75 -4.99 21.38
C ALA A 292 7.04 -6.31 20.99
N GLY A 293 7.36 -7.39 21.70
CA GLY A 293 6.78 -8.71 21.46
C GLY A 293 7.39 -9.51 20.31
N GLN A 294 8.39 -8.96 19.61
CA GLN A 294 9.10 -9.63 18.52
C GLN A 294 10.52 -10.07 18.94
N ALA A 295 11.09 -11.04 18.20
CA ALA A 295 12.53 -11.31 18.24
C ALA A 295 13.25 -10.25 17.40
N VAL A 296 14.19 -9.52 17.99
CA VAL A 296 14.81 -8.34 17.37
C VAL A 296 16.32 -8.43 17.44
N THR A 297 16.98 -8.02 16.36
CA THR A 297 18.42 -7.74 16.34
C THR A 297 18.65 -6.24 16.60
N TYR A 298 19.19 -5.91 17.76
CA TYR A 298 19.54 -4.55 18.17
C TYR A 298 20.96 -4.21 17.73
N LEU A 299 21.12 -3.27 16.81
CA LEU A 299 22.40 -2.77 16.33
C LEU A 299 22.83 -1.57 17.20
N ALA A 300 23.78 -1.81 18.10
CA ALA A 300 24.33 -0.80 18.99
C ALA A 300 25.61 -0.20 18.37
N THR A 301 25.53 1.04 17.90
CA THR A 301 26.65 1.72 17.21
C THR A 301 27.49 2.61 18.12
N GLY A 302 27.08 2.73 19.39
CA GLY A 302 27.73 3.60 20.38
C GLY A 302 29.06 3.11 20.93
N GLY A 303 29.32 1.80 20.88
CA GLY A 303 30.51 1.16 21.45
C GLY A 303 30.76 1.45 22.95
N ALA A 304 31.87 0.93 23.45
CA ALA A 304 32.41 1.31 24.77
C ALA A 304 33.34 2.51 24.62
N ARG A 305 33.09 3.58 25.40
CA ARG A 305 34.04 4.70 25.56
C ARG A 305 34.82 4.50 26.86
N GLU A 306 36.11 4.22 26.76
CA GLU A 306 36.97 4.09 27.94
C GLU A 306 37.02 5.42 28.71
N GLY A 307 36.81 5.36 30.02
CA GLY A 307 36.97 6.52 30.90
C GLY A 307 35.78 7.47 31.03
N ASP A 308 34.59 7.13 30.49
CA ASP A 308 33.36 7.92 30.65
C ASP A 308 32.31 7.16 31.52
N PRO A 309 32.26 7.41 32.84
CA PRO A 309 31.30 6.76 33.74
C PRO A 309 29.83 7.09 33.42
N GLU A 310 29.55 8.27 32.87
CA GLU A 310 28.19 8.66 32.50
C GLU A 310 27.72 7.89 31.26
N TRP A 311 28.62 7.69 30.29
CA TRP A 311 28.39 6.83 29.14
C TRP A 311 28.20 5.37 29.55
N ALA A 312 29.04 4.87 30.45
CA ALA A 312 28.94 3.50 30.96
C ALA A 312 27.59 3.24 31.65
N GLU A 313 27.13 4.17 32.48
CA GLU A 313 25.82 4.07 33.15
C GLU A 313 24.67 4.14 32.13
N ARG A 314 24.78 4.97 31.10
CA ARG A 314 23.78 5.08 30.03
C ARG A 314 23.67 3.81 29.19
N VAL A 315 24.80 3.18 28.89
CA VAL A 315 24.86 1.87 28.22
C VAL A 315 24.24 0.81 29.12
N ARG A 316 24.56 0.81 30.42
CA ARG A 316 23.97 -0.13 31.40
C ARG A 316 22.44 -0.01 31.43
N LEU A 317 21.90 1.21 31.56
CA LEU A 317 20.46 1.47 31.57
C LEU A 317 19.77 1.09 30.25
N HIS A 318 20.43 1.22 29.09
CA HIS A 318 19.90 0.72 27.83
C HIS A 318 19.87 -0.81 27.80
N ARG A 319 20.95 -1.47 28.21
CA ARG A 319 21.01 -2.94 28.25
C ARG A 319 19.95 -3.54 29.17
N THR A 320 19.74 -2.96 30.36
CA THR A 320 18.75 -3.48 31.33
C THR A 320 17.29 -3.32 30.91
N ARG A 321 16.98 -2.41 29.97
CA ARG A 321 15.61 -2.18 29.49
C ARG A 321 15.20 -3.12 28.36
N ARG A 322 16.16 -3.77 27.71
CA ARG A 322 15.91 -4.62 26.54
C ARG A 322 15.32 -5.98 26.98
N PRO A 323 14.30 -6.51 26.27
CA PRO A 323 13.83 -7.87 26.50
C PRO A 323 14.95 -8.90 26.32
N ALA A 324 14.92 -9.97 27.11
CA ALA A 324 15.88 -11.07 26.98
C ALA A 324 15.78 -11.82 25.63
N SER A 325 14.66 -11.68 24.93
CA SER A 325 14.45 -12.22 23.58
C SER A 325 15.18 -11.46 22.48
N TRP A 326 15.80 -10.32 22.79
CA TRP A 326 16.50 -9.50 21.80
C TRP A 326 17.99 -9.84 21.74
N ARG A 327 18.52 -9.97 20.53
CA ARG A 327 19.95 -10.16 20.28
C ARG A 327 20.59 -8.79 20.07
N THR A 328 21.60 -8.43 20.85
CA THR A 328 22.38 -7.20 20.63
C THR A 328 23.65 -7.51 19.84
N ILE A 329 23.91 -6.73 18.79
CA ILE A 329 25.16 -6.73 18.02
C ILE A 329 25.79 -5.34 18.18
N GLU A 330 27.01 -5.28 18.68
CA GLU A 330 27.80 -4.04 18.73
C GLU A 330 28.63 -3.96 17.45
N THR A 331 28.29 -3.04 16.56
CA THR A 331 28.92 -2.93 15.25
C THR A 331 28.81 -1.52 14.70
N THR A 332 29.77 -1.14 13.86
CA THR A 332 29.71 0.05 13.01
C THR A 332 29.46 -0.30 11.55
N ASP A 333 29.52 -1.58 11.20
CA ASP A 333 29.29 -2.13 9.85
C ASP A 333 27.80 -2.43 9.67
N VAL A 334 26.98 -1.40 9.90
CA VAL A 334 25.51 -1.49 9.92
C VAL A 334 24.95 -1.93 8.57
N ALA A 335 25.58 -1.53 7.47
CA ALA A 335 25.09 -1.83 6.12
C ALA A 335 25.05 -3.34 5.84
N ASP A 336 26.04 -4.11 6.32
CA ASP A 336 26.05 -5.57 6.16
C ASP A 336 24.95 -6.24 6.98
N GLU A 337 24.77 -5.82 8.24
CA GLU A 337 23.71 -6.35 9.11
C GLU A 337 22.30 -6.07 8.56
N LEU A 338 22.09 -4.91 7.93
CA LEU A 338 20.83 -4.58 7.25
C LEU A 338 20.60 -5.49 6.04
N ARG A 339 21.65 -5.79 5.26
CA ARG A 339 21.55 -6.64 4.05
C ARG A 339 21.27 -8.10 4.39
N SER A 340 21.85 -8.63 5.47
CA SER A 340 21.73 -10.03 5.87
C SER A 340 20.69 -10.27 6.97
N ALA A 341 19.76 -9.34 7.18
CA ALA A 341 18.81 -9.42 8.27
C ALA A 341 17.83 -10.59 8.13
N GLU A 342 17.69 -11.38 9.19
CA GLU A 342 16.72 -12.48 9.29
C GLU A 342 15.61 -12.21 10.32
N THR A 343 15.78 -11.16 11.13
CA THR A 343 14.84 -10.71 12.16
C THR A 343 14.68 -9.19 12.06
N PRO A 344 13.57 -8.61 12.54
CA PRO A 344 13.44 -7.17 12.70
C PRO A 344 14.65 -6.51 13.40
N LEU A 345 14.98 -5.30 12.98
CA LEU A 345 16.19 -4.58 13.39
C LEU A 345 15.85 -3.29 14.13
N LEU A 346 16.63 -2.99 15.18
CA LEU A 346 16.65 -1.67 15.82
C LEU A 346 18.06 -1.10 15.79
N LEU A 347 18.27 -0.02 15.04
CA LEU A 347 19.53 0.72 14.97
C LEU A 347 19.53 1.89 15.95
N ASP A 348 20.39 1.84 16.98
CA ASP A 348 20.51 2.90 18.01
C ASP A 348 22.01 3.23 18.23
N CYS A 349 22.52 4.36 17.71
CA CYS A 349 21.84 5.34 16.85
C CYS A 349 22.66 5.79 15.64
N LEU A 350 21.99 6.41 14.67
CA LEU A 350 22.62 6.99 13.48
C LEU A 350 23.68 8.05 13.83
N GLY A 351 23.52 8.77 14.93
CA GLY A 351 24.49 9.76 15.39
C GLY A 351 25.81 9.14 15.85
N THR A 352 25.78 8.02 16.59
CA THR A 352 27.00 7.33 17.01
C THR A 352 27.64 6.56 15.86
N TRP A 353 26.83 6.01 14.95
CA TRP A 353 27.33 5.46 13.70
C TRP A 353 28.11 6.50 12.88
N LEU A 354 27.53 7.68 12.67
CA LEU A 354 28.18 8.76 11.93
C LEU A 354 29.48 9.20 12.60
N THR A 355 29.50 9.29 13.93
CA THR A 355 30.72 9.61 14.69
C THR A 355 31.83 8.59 14.37
N ALA A 356 31.51 7.29 14.39
CA ALA A 356 32.48 6.24 14.09
C ALA A 356 32.98 6.28 12.64
N ARG A 357 32.12 6.60 11.67
CA ARG A 357 32.56 6.80 10.27
C ARG A 357 33.47 8.02 10.13
N MET A 358 33.13 9.13 10.78
CA MET A 358 33.97 10.33 10.78
C MET A 358 35.35 10.07 11.42
N ASP A 359 35.41 9.31 12.52
CA ASP A 359 36.67 8.88 13.13
C ASP A 359 37.50 8.03 12.17
N LEU A 360 36.88 7.02 11.54
CA LEU A 360 37.52 6.12 10.58
C LEU A 360 38.10 6.88 9.37
N ARG A 361 37.37 7.87 8.87
CA ARG A 361 37.79 8.71 7.73
C ARG A 361 38.67 9.90 8.13
N ARG A 362 38.99 10.07 9.43
CA ARG A 362 39.72 11.23 9.98
C ARG A 362 39.10 12.57 9.60
N ALA A 363 37.77 12.61 9.45
CA ALA A 363 37.04 13.78 8.98
C ALA A 363 37.15 14.98 9.96
N TRP A 364 37.40 14.71 11.25
CA TRP A 364 37.62 15.75 12.26
C TRP A 364 38.90 16.55 12.04
N ASP A 365 39.93 15.91 11.46
CA ASP A 365 41.27 16.45 11.28
C ASP A 365 41.55 16.88 9.83
N GLY A 366 40.49 17.15 9.05
CA GLY A 366 40.59 17.57 7.66
C GLY A 366 40.69 16.44 6.64
N GLY A 367 40.33 15.21 7.01
CA GLY A 367 40.14 14.09 6.09
C GLY A 367 39.03 14.35 5.06
N SER A 368 38.99 13.51 4.01
CA SER A 368 38.02 13.66 2.91
C SER A 368 36.58 13.48 3.40
N LEU A 369 35.72 14.47 3.12
CA LEU A 369 34.28 14.33 3.38
C LEU A 369 33.60 13.44 2.33
N ASP A 370 34.19 13.28 1.14
CA ASP A 370 33.64 12.43 0.09
C ASP A 370 33.57 10.96 0.54
N ASP A 371 34.55 10.49 1.33
CA ASP A 371 34.54 9.14 1.88
C ASP A 371 33.43 8.96 2.93
N VAL A 372 33.13 10.00 3.71
CA VAL A 372 32.01 9.98 4.67
C VAL A 372 30.68 9.99 3.92
N HIS A 373 30.58 10.76 2.82
CA HIS A 373 29.40 10.74 1.96
C HIS A 373 29.19 9.38 1.29
N ALA A 374 30.26 8.71 0.85
CA ALA A 374 30.19 7.35 0.32
C ALA A 374 29.72 6.35 1.38
N ASP A 375 30.14 6.49 2.63
CA ASP A 375 29.65 5.67 3.74
C ASP A 375 28.15 5.91 4.00
N ILE A 376 27.67 7.15 3.87
CA ILE A 376 26.24 7.48 3.95
C ILE A 376 25.48 6.88 2.76
N ASP A 377 26.01 6.96 1.54
CA ASP A 377 25.41 6.34 0.35
C ASP A 377 25.20 4.84 0.55
N GLU A 378 26.22 4.15 1.05
CA GLU A 378 26.15 2.71 1.31
C GLU A 378 25.08 2.38 2.35
N LEU A 379 25.03 3.11 3.46
CA LEU A 379 24.02 2.89 4.49
C LEU A 379 22.60 3.14 3.96
N VAL A 380 22.40 4.19 3.17
CA VAL A 380 21.10 4.52 2.58
C VAL A 380 20.65 3.43 1.61
N LEU A 381 21.55 2.90 0.78
CA LEU A 381 21.26 1.77 -0.10
C LEU A 381 20.91 0.50 0.68
N ALA A 382 21.66 0.19 1.74
CA ALA A 382 21.38 -0.95 2.61
C ALA A 382 20.06 -0.80 3.38
N TRP A 383 19.75 0.41 3.85
CA TRP A 383 18.48 0.74 4.49
C TRP A 383 17.31 0.49 3.54
N ARG A 384 17.35 1.07 2.34
CA ARG A 384 16.35 0.87 1.29
C ARG A 384 16.15 -0.61 0.94
N GLY A 385 17.23 -1.39 0.89
CA GLY A 385 17.22 -2.81 0.53
C GLY A 385 16.96 -3.78 1.69
N CYS A 386 16.74 -3.31 2.92
CA CYS A 386 16.59 -4.17 4.08
C CYS A 386 15.36 -5.10 3.92
N PRO A 387 15.51 -6.43 4.03
CA PRO A 387 14.43 -7.40 3.79
C PRO A 387 13.49 -7.54 5.01
N MET A 388 13.90 -7.06 6.18
CA MET A 388 13.14 -7.13 7.42
C MET A 388 12.68 -5.75 7.89
N ARG A 389 11.66 -5.71 8.75
CA ARG A 389 11.26 -4.48 9.46
C ARG A 389 12.46 -3.84 10.16
N ALA A 390 12.67 -2.54 9.97
CA ALA A 390 13.81 -1.82 10.50
C ALA A 390 13.41 -0.50 11.14
N VAL A 391 13.87 -0.26 12.36
CA VAL A 391 13.67 1.00 13.07
C VAL A 391 15.03 1.64 13.32
N ALA A 392 15.21 2.90 12.92
CA ALA A 392 16.42 3.66 13.17
C ALA A 392 16.15 4.80 14.14
N VAL A 393 17.02 4.95 15.14
CA VAL A 393 17.01 6.10 16.05
C VAL A 393 18.05 7.10 15.59
N SER A 394 17.68 8.38 15.53
CA SER A 394 18.63 9.47 15.31
C SER A 394 18.39 10.65 16.23
N ASN A 395 19.42 11.48 16.39
CA ASN A 395 19.31 12.73 17.13
C ASN A 395 18.92 13.86 16.18
N GLU A 396 17.95 14.67 16.58
CA GLU A 396 17.69 15.96 15.95
C GLU A 396 18.51 17.04 16.68
N VAL A 397 19.61 17.45 16.06
CA VAL A 397 20.57 18.43 16.60
C VAL A 397 20.55 19.77 15.84
N GLY A 398 19.89 19.82 14.68
CA GLY A 398 19.77 21.01 13.84
C GLY A 398 18.82 22.06 14.40
N SER A 399 17.84 21.65 15.22
CA SER A 399 16.91 22.56 15.90
C SER A 399 17.51 23.31 17.11
N GLY A 400 18.79 23.10 17.43
CA GLY A 400 19.49 23.75 18.54
C GLY A 400 20.31 24.98 18.15
N VAL A 401 21.05 25.55 19.11
CA VAL A 401 22.00 26.65 18.84
C VAL A 401 23.17 26.13 17.98
N VAL A 402 23.66 26.98 17.07
CA VAL A 402 24.86 26.67 16.26
C VAL A 402 26.04 26.33 17.18
N PRO A 403 26.68 25.15 17.04
CA PRO A 403 27.82 24.80 17.88
C PRO A 403 28.98 25.78 17.76
N ALA A 404 29.62 26.10 18.89
CA ALA A 404 30.76 27.02 18.94
C ALA A 404 32.00 26.45 18.23
N THR A 405 32.18 25.13 18.25
CA THR A 405 33.33 24.44 17.65
C THR A 405 33.09 24.10 16.18
N SER A 406 34.17 24.06 15.39
CA SER A 406 34.13 23.61 13.99
C SER A 406 33.67 22.16 13.88
N SER A 407 34.18 21.28 14.75
CA SER A 407 33.78 19.87 14.82
C SER A 407 32.28 19.71 15.12
N GLY A 408 31.74 20.51 16.04
CA GLY A 408 30.31 20.49 16.36
C GLY A 408 29.44 20.90 15.17
N ARG A 409 29.84 21.95 14.42
CA ARG A 409 29.13 22.36 13.20
C ARG A 409 29.18 21.28 12.12
N LEU A 410 30.37 20.70 11.88
CA LEU A 410 30.56 19.63 10.90
C LEU A 410 29.66 18.42 11.21
N PHE A 411 29.67 17.94 12.46
CA PHE A 411 28.82 16.82 12.87
C PHE A 411 27.33 17.14 12.71
N ARG A 412 26.89 18.32 13.14
CA ARG A 412 25.49 18.76 13.01
C ARG A 412 25.05 18.74 11.54
N ASP A 413 25.87 19.30 10.65
CA ASP A 413 25.51 19.43 9.24
C ASP A 413 25.47 18.05 8.55
N LEU A 414 26.46 17.19 8.80
CA LEU A 414 26.47 15.81 8.26
C LEU A 414 25.35 14.94 8.82
N LEU A 415 25.01 15.06 10.12
CA LEU A 415 23.89 14.33 10.70
C LEU A 415 22.55 14.79 10.12
N GLY A 416 22.41 16.08 9.80
CA GLY A 416 21.27 16.61 9.07
C GLY A 416 21.12 15.96 7.68
N VAL A 417 22.22 15.86 6.92
CA VAL A 417 22.24 15.18 5.61
C VAL A 417 21.86 13.71 5.76
N LEU A 418 22.44 12.99 6.72
CA LEU A 418 22.13 11.59 6.98
C LEU A 418 20.65 11.40 7.34
N ASN A 419 20.12 12.21 8.26
CA ASN A 419 18.72 12.14 8.68
C ASN A 419 17.76 12.36 7.51
N ALA A 420 18.01 13.38 6.69
CA ALA A 420 17.17 13.68 5.53
C ALA A 420 17.15 12.52 4.52
N ARG A 421 18.31 11.91 4.27
CA ARG A 421 18.43 10.79 3.32
C ARG A 421 17.81 9.50 3.83
N ILE A 422 17.97 9.17 5.11
CA ILE A 422 17.29 8.01 5.70
C ILE A 422 15.77 8.26 5.75
N ALA A 423 15.34 9.47 6.06
CA ALA A 423 13.91 9.84 6.08
C ALA A 423 13.26 9.66 4.71
N ALA A 424 13.94 10.06 3.63
CA ALA A 424 13.44 9.92 2.25
C ALA A 424 13.26 8.45 1.82
N GLU A 425 14.00 7.52 2.42
CA GLU A 425 13.91 6.07 2.16
C GLU A 425 13.17 5.33 3.28
N SER A 426 12.46 6.04 4.16
CA SER A 426 11.66 5.47 5.25
C SER A 426 10.17 5.58 4.96
N ASP A 427 9.40 4.55 5.33
CA ASP A 427 7.95 4.53 5.17
C ASP A 427 7.25 5.37 6.25
N GLU A 428 7.85 5.46 7.44
CA GLU A 428 7.38 6.33 8.53
C GLU A 428 8.52 7.15 9.13
N VAL A 429 8.24 8.42 9.42
CA VAL A 429 9.16 9.33 10.10
C VAL A 429 8.47 9.93 11.32
N VAL A 430 9.05 9.72 12.50
CA VAL A 430 8.49 10.14 13.79
C VAL A 430 9.45 11.09 14.50
N LEU A 431 8.99 12.31 14.77
CA LEU A 431 9.66 13.27 15.64
C LEU A 431 9.15 13.12 17.08
N MET A 432 10.06 12.83 18.01
CA MET A 432 9.75 12.73 19.43
C MET A 432 9.97 14.06 20.14
N VAL A 433 8.89 14.59 20.74
CA VAL A 433 8.90 15.83 21.54
C VAL A 433 8.26 15.55 22.90
N ALA A 434 9.03 15.76 23.98
CA ALA A 434 8.55 15.55 25.36
C ALA A 434 7.88 14.18 25.60
N GLY A 435 8.40 13.11 25.00
CA GLY A 435 7.85 11.75 25.12
C GLY A 435 6.67 11.45 24.18
N ARG A 436 6.27 12.40 23.32
CA ARG A 436 5.14 12.25 22.41
C ARG A 436 5.61 12.09 20.96
N PRO A 437 5.06 11.13 20.21
CA PRO A 437 5.36 10.97 18.79
C PRO A 437 4.57 11.99 17.96
N LEU A 438 5.25 12.67 17.05
CA LEU A 438 4.69 13.47 15.97
C LEU A 438 5.09 12.83 14.64
N ARG A 439 4.12 12.30 13.90
CA ARG A 439 4.37 11.77 12.55
C ARG A 439 4.64 12.93 11.60
N LEU A 440 5.75 12.86 10.87
CA LEU A 440 6.07 13.82 9.83
C LEU A 440 5.47 13.30 8.51
N PRO A 441 4.71 14.12 7.77
CA PRO A 441 4.18 13.73 6.47
C PRO A 441 5.33 13.53 5.47
N ALA A 442 5.12 12.65 4.50
CA ALA A 442 6.08 12.42 3.42
C ALA A 442 6.15 13.61 2.43
N GLU A 443 5.12 14.47 2.41
CA GLU A 443 5.00 15.69 1.60
C GLU A 443 4.42 16.87 2.41
#